data_AF-A0A6G0RRK2-F1
#
_entry.id   AF-A0A6G0RRK2-F1
#
_cell.length_a   1.000
_cell.length_b   1.000
_cell.length_c   1.000
_cell.angle_alpha   90.00
_cell.angle_beta   90.00
_cell.angle_gamma   90.00
#
_symmetry.space_group_name_H-M   'P 1'
#
loop_
_entity.id
_entity.type
_entity.pdbx_description
1 polymer ?
#
loop_
_entity_poly.entity_id
_entity_poly.type
_entity_poly.pdbx_seq_one_letter_code
_entity_poly.pdbx_strand_id
1 'polypeptide(L)'
;MYVKAFKTEYPFTKSTVIETLTKAYGDEKLATMIQAGTKVEKTEQFAKDLQTAQFKHWVTENKTPENIYKNVLKVDSTGTAEADIWRAYDKMYRGGFLNADR
;
A
#
# COMPACT_ATOMS: atom_id res chain seq x y z
N MET A 1 -4.18 27.70 8.26
CA MET A 1 -3.44 27.97 7.01
C MET A 1 -2.14 27.16 6.88
N TYR A 2 -2.08 25.92 7.39
CA TYR A 2 -0.85 25.11 7.40
C TYR A 2 -0.78 24.06 6.27
N VAL A 3 -1.94 23.65 5.73
CA VAL A 3 -2.03 22.57 4.71
C VAL A 3 -1.72 23.06 3.30
N LYS A 4 -1.91 24.36 3.01
CA LYS A 4 -1.74 24.92 1.65
C LYS A 4 -0.28 25.21 1.29
N ALA A 5 0.59 25.49 2.26
CA ALA A 5 2.01 25.80 2.00
C ALA A 5 2.90 24.55 1.89
N PHE A 6 2.52 23.44 2.53
CA PHE A 6 3.30 22.19 2.50
C PHE A 6 3.29 21.49 1.13
N LYS A 7 2.42 21.93 0.21
CA LYS A 7 2.23 21.31 -1.10
C LYS A 7 3.17 21.84 -2.18
N THR A 8 3.89 22.93 -1.93
CA THR A 8 4.61 23.68 -2.99
C THR A 8 6.13 23.55 -2.91
N GLU A 9 6.72 23.28 -1.74
CA GLU A 9 8.19 23.20 -1.59
C GLU A 9 8.73 21.78 -1.41
N TYR A 10 7.87 20.80 -1.09
CA TYR A 10 8.23 19.39 -1.08
C TYR A 10 7.09 18.58 -1.70
N PRO A 11 7.25 18.01 -2.91
CA PRO A 11 6.33 17.00 -3.38
C PRO A 11 6.60 15.71 -2.61
N PHE A 12 6.30 15.68 -1.30
CA PHE A 12 6.07 14.45 -0.55
C PHE A 12 4.80 13.83 -1.13
N THR A 13 4.94 13.23 -2.30
CA THR A 13 3.89 12.45 -2.92
C THR A 13 3.60 11.26 -2.01
N LYS A 14 2.38 10.75 -2.03
CA LYS A 14 2.03 9.52 -1.28
C LYS A 14 3.02 8.39 -1.61
N SER A 15 3.59 8.37 -2.82
CA SER A 15 4.66 7.44 -3.22
C SER A 15 5.93 7.60 -2.39
N THR A 16 6.43 8.83 -2.20
CA THR A 16 7.65 9.11 -1.41
C THR A 16 7.47 8.75 0.06
N VAL A 17 6.27 8.97 0.61
CA VAL A 17 5.93 8.56 1.98
C VAL A 17 5.95 7.05 2.11
N ILE A 18 5.31 6.32 1.19
CA ILE A 18 5.35 4.85 1.19
C ILE A 18 6.79 4.34 1.06
N GLU A 19 7.59 4.88 0.13
CA GLU A 19 8.96 4.44 -0.05
C GLU A 19 9.81 4.63 1.22
N THR A 20 9.67 5.80 1.87
CA THR A 20 10.39 6.11 3.12
C THR A 20 9.95 5.19 4.26
N LEU A 21 8.65 4.96 4.40
CA LEU A 21 8.10 4.09 5.44
C LEU A 21 8.44 2.61 5.16
N THR A 22 8.46 2.18 3.90
CA THR A 22 8.88 0.83 3.53
C THR A 22 10.35 0.61 3.88
N LYS A 23 11.22 1.60 3.64
CA LYS A 23 12.62 1.54 4.08
C LYS A 23 12.78 1.43 5.60
N ALA A 24 11.91 2.09 6.36
CA ALA A 24 11.99 2.12 7.82
C ALA A 24 11.38 0.87 8.50
N TYR A 25 10.23 0.38 8.01
CA TYR A 25 9.44 -0.66 8.66
C TYR A 25 9.45 -2.00 7.92
N GLY A 26 9.85 -2.01 6.64
CA GLY A 26 9.63 -3.12 5.73
C GLY A 26 8.20 -3.18 5.20
N ASP A 27 8.03 -3.81 4.04
CA ASP A 27 6.73 -3.90 3.37
C ASP A 27 5.65 -4.58 4.22
N GLU A 28 5.98 -5.71 4.86
CA GLU A 28 5.07 -6.53 5.67
C GLU A 28 4.45 -5.73 6.82
N LYS A 29 5.31 -5.12 7.66
CA LYS A 29 4.87 -4.34 8.83
C LYS A 29 4.18 -3.04 8.44
N LEU A 30 4.63 -2.39 7.37
CA LEU A 30 3.96 -1.19 6.88
C LEU A 30 2.55 -1.53 6.39
N ALA A 31 2.39 -2.61 5.62
CA ALA A 31 1.09 -3.02 5.08
C ALA A 31 0.08 -3.33 6.19
N THR A 32 0.51 -4.06 7.22
CA THR A 32 -0.34 -4.39 8.37
C THR A 32 -0.70 -3.16 9.21
N MET A 33 0.24 -2.23 9.41
CA MET A 33 -0.02 -0.94 10.09
C MET A 33 -1.05 -0.10 9.33
N ILE A 34 -0.89 0.02 8.00
CA ILE A 34 -1.85 0.74 7.15
C ILE A 34 -3.22 0.05 7.22
N GLN A 35 -3.27 -1.28 7.12
CA GLN A 35 -4.52 -2.06 7.23
C GLN A 35 -5.20 -1.91 8.60
N ALA A 36 -4.44 -1.76 9.69
CA ALA A 36 -5.03 -1.45 10.99
C ALA A 36 -5.67 -0.05 10.99
N GLY A 37 -5.02 0.93 10.34
CA GLY A 37 -5.54 2.29 10.20
C GLY A 37 -6.84 2.39 9.40
N THR A 38 -7.12 1.43 8.49
CA THR A 38 -8.39 1.38 7.74
C THR A 38 -9.57 0.98 8.62
N LYS A 39 -9.33 0.33 9.76
CA LYS A 39 -10.37 -0.11 10.71
C LYS A 39 -10.75 0.97 11.73
N VAL A 40 -10.05 2.11 11.74
CA VAL A 40 -10.30 3.22 12.65
C VAL A 40 -10.98 4.34 11.88
N GLU A 41 -12.24 4.63 12.19
CA GLU A 41 -13.09 5.60 11.48
C GLU A 41 -12.38 6.94 11.22
N LYS A 42 -11.67 7.47 12.23
CA LYS A 42 -10.96 8.76 12.13
C LYS A 42 -9.79 8.76 11.14
N THR A 43 -9.19 7.59 10.85
CA THR A 43 -8.03 7.45 9.97
C THR A 43 -8.32 6.64 8.72
N GLU A 44 -9.54 6.13 8.57
CA GLU A 44 -9.92 5.16 7.56
C GLU A 44 -9.62 5.68 6.14
N GLN A 45 -10.09 6.88 5.81
CA GLN A 45 -9.89 7.44 4.47
C GLN A 45 -8.41 7.67 4.16
N PHE A 46 -7.64 8.16 5.14
CA PHE A 46 -6.22 8.39 4.97
C PHE A 46 -5.44 7.07 4.82
N ALA A 47 -5.81 6.05 5.60
CA ALA A 47 -5.20 4.73 5.51
C ALA A 47 -5.52 4.03 4.18
N LYS A 48 -6.76 4.15 3.66
CA LYS A 48 -7.12 3.64 2.32
C LYS A 48 -6.32 4.30 1.21
N ASP A 49 -6.12 5.61 1.32
CA ASP A 49 -5.29 6.39 0.41
C ASP A 49 -3.82 5.93 0.42
N LEU A 50 -3.27 5.66 1.61
CA LEU A 50 -1.93 5.10 1.76
C LEU A 50 -1.83 3.66 1.25
N GLN A 51 -2.83 2.83 1.50
CA GLN A 51 -2.87 1.45 1.01
C GLN A 51 -2.88 1.41 -0.51
N THR A 52 -3.65 2.30 -1.15
CA THR A 52 -3.64 2.44 -2.61
C THR A 52 -2.26 2.86 -3.13
N ALA A 53 -1.58 3.78 -2.44
CA ALA A 53 -0.22 4.18 -2.81
C ALA A 53 0.79 3.04 -2.62
N GLN A 54 0.65 2.25 -1.55
CA GLN A 54 1.45 1.05 -1.30
C GLN A 54 1.30 0.04 -2.44
N PHE A 55 0.07 -0.22 -2.87
CA PHE A 55 -0.18 -1.16 -3.96
C PHE A 55 0.37 -0.66 -5.30
N LYS A 56 0.25 0.63 -5.60
CA LYS A 56 0.88 1.23 -6.78
C LYS A 56 2.39 1.08 -6.75
N HIS A 57 3.01 1.32 -5.59
CA HIS A 57 4.45 1.15 -5.42
C HIS A 57 4.88 -0.31 -5.71
N TRP A 58 4.16 -1.30 -5.18
CA TRP A 58 4.43 -2.71 -5.46
C TRP A 58 4.29 -3.07 -6.95
N VAL A 59 3.31 -2.50 -7.65
CA VAL A 59 3.18 -2.67 -9.11
C VAL A 59 4.38 -2.06 -9.83
N THR A 60 4.82 -0.85 -9.47
CA THR A 60 6.00 -0.20 -10.06
C THR A 60 7.29 -0.99 -9.80
N GLU A 61 7.37 -1.71 -8.68
CA GLU A 61 8.47 -2.63 -8.37
C GLU A 61 8.31 -4.01 -9.03
N ASN A 62 7.34 -4.20 -9.93
CA ASN A 62 7.03 -5.45 -10.61
C ASN A 62 6.72 -6.62 -9.65
N LYS A 63 6.19 -6.33 -8.46
CA LYS A 63 5.83 -7.37 -7.48
C LYS A 63 4.49 -8.00 -7.88
N THR A 64 4.53 -9.21 -8.40
CA THR A 64 3.31 -9.96 -8.75
C THR A 64 2.50 -10.33 -7.51
N PRO A 65 1.18 -10.60 -7.62
CA PRO A 65 0.38 -11.07 -6.48
C PRO A 65 0.96 -12.31 -5.80
N GLU A 66 1.58 -13.21 -6.56
CA GLU A 66 2.24 -14.41 -6.03
C GLU A 66 3.49 -14.06 -5.21
N ASN A 67 4.29 -13.11 -5.69
CA ASN A 67 5.45 -12.61 -4.95
C ASN A 67 5.02 -11.90 -3.66
N ILE A 68 3.97 -11.07 -3.73
CA ILE A 68 3.42 -10.40 -2.56
C ILE A 68 2.94 -11.42 -1.52
N TYR A 69 2.23 -12.46 -1.94
CA TYR A 69 1.74 -13.52 -1.06
C TYR A 69 2.87 -14.24 -0.32
N LYS A 70 3.89 -14.69 -1.05
CA LYS A 70 4.92 -15.61 -0.53
C LYS A 70 6.09 -14.90 0.14
N ASN A 71 6.56 -13.81 -0.47
CA ASN A 71 7.86 -13.22 -0.11
C ASN A 71 7.73 -11.89 0.64
N VAL A 72 6.64 -11.15 0.43
CA VAL A 72 6.43 -9.83 1.04
C VAL A 72 5.56 -9.92 2.28
N LEU A 73 4.35 -10.45 2.14
CA LEU A 73 3.39 -10.58 3.23
C LEU A 73 3.49 -11.91 3.97
N LYS A 74 4.11 -12.92 3.34
CA LYS A 74 4.28 -14.28 3.91
C LYS A 74 2.98 -14.78 4.54
N VAL A 75 1.92 -14.82 3.74
CA VAL A 75 0.58 -15.13 4.24
C VAL A 75 0.52 -16.56 4.78
N ASP A 76 0.51 -16.70 6.11
CA ASP A 76 0.47 -18.00 6.79
C ASP A 76 -0.94 -18.62 6.79
N SER A 77 -1.99 -17.81 6.84
CA SER A 77 -3.38 -18.27 6.91
C SER A 77 -4.35 -17.28 6.26
N THR A 78 -5.48 -17.78 5.77
CA THR A 78 -6.48 -17.00 5.03
C THR A 78 -7.31 -16.06 5.92
N GLY A 79 -7.23 -16.19 7.25
CA GLY A 79 -7.95 -15.36 8.22
C GLY A 79 -7.16 -14.16 8.76
N THR A 80 -5.97 -13.88 8.22
CA THR A 80 -5.09 -12.84 8.76
C THR A 80 -5.21 -11.51 8.00
N ALA A 81 -4.67 -10.43 8.58
CA ALA A 81 -4.65 -9.13 7.94
C ALA A 81 -3.85 -9.15 6.62
N GLU A 82 -2.79 -9.95 6.58
CA GLU A 82 -1.94 -10.18 5.41
C GLU A 82 -2.75 -10.80 4.26
N ALA A 83 -3.62 -11.76 4.56
CA ALA A 83 -4.52 -12.36 3.57
C ALA A 83 -5.52 -11.33 3.00
N ASP A 84 -6.06 -10.46 3.84
CA ASP A 84 -6.98 -9.40 3.40
C ASP A 84 -6.28 -8.36 2.52
N ILE A 85 -5.07 -7.94 2.92
CA ILE A 85 -4.23 -7.04 2.12
C ILE A 85 -3.91 -7.68 0.77
N TRP A 86 -3.52 -8.95 0.76
CA TRP A 86 -3.21 -9.67 -0.47
C TRP A 86 -4.43 -9.76 -1.41
N ARG A 87 -5.63 -10.08 -0.89
CA ARG A 87 -6.86 -10.13 -1.70
C ARG A 87 -7.16 -8.77 -2.34
N ALA A 88 -6.99 -7.69 -1.57
CA ALA A 88 -7.18 -6.34 -2.09
C ALA A 88 -6.16 -6.01 -3.19
N TYR A 89 -4.89 -6.39 -3.00
CA TYR A 89 -3.84 -6.22 -3.98
C TYR A 89 -4.09 -7.04 -5.26
N ASP A 90 -4.39 -8.34 -5.16
CA ASP A 90 -4.65 -9.22 -6.30
C ASP A 90 -5.84 -8.72 -7.13
N LYS A 91 -6.93 -8.29 -6.47
CA LYS A 91 -8.09 -7.66 -7.11
C LYS A 91 -7.68 -6.40 -7.88
N MET A 92 -6.87 -5.54 -7.29
CA MET A 92 -6.39 -4.31 -7.94
C MET A 92 -5.47 -4.62 -9.13
N TYR A 93 -4.56 -5.58 -8.95
CA TYR A 93 -3.56 -5.98 -9.95
C TYR A 93 -4.23 -6.56 -11.21
N ARG A 94 -5.21 -7.47 -11.03
CA ARG A 94 -5.99 -8.06 -12.13
C ARG A 94 -6.99 -7.08 -12.74
N GLY A 95 -7.47 -6.11 -11.97
CA GLY A 95 -8.57 -5.21 -12.32
C GLY A 95 -8.18 -3.99 -13.17
N GLY A 96 -6.91 -3.67 -13.40
CA GLY A 96 -6.60 -2.53 -14.27
C GLY A 96 -5.17 -2.00 -14.35
N PHE A 97 -4.21 -2.43 -13.53
CA PHE A 97 -2.84 -1.93 -13.66
C PHE A 97 -2.04 -2.56 -14.80
N LEU A 98 -2.31 -3.82 -15.18
CA LEU A 98 -1.67 -4.48 -16.33
C LEU A 98 -2.17 -3.99 -17.70
N ASN A 99 -3.30 -3.27 -17.76
CA ASN A 99 -3.91 -2.82 -19.02
C ASN A 99 -3.50 -1.39 -19.42
N ALA A 100 -2.68 -0.72 -18.60
CA ALA A 100 -2.30 0.68 -18.83
C ALA A 100 -0.93 0.84 -19.51
N ASP A 101 -0.22 -0.25 -19.80
CA ASP A 101 1.16 -0.23 -20.33
C ASP A 101 1.35 -1.25 -21.49
N ARG A 102 0.30 -1.45 -22.31
CA ARG A 102 0.34 -2.27 -23.53
C ARG A 102 0.07 -1.45 -24.77
#